data_AF-A0A8T7IYA2-F1
#
_entry.id   AF-A0A8T7IYA2-F1
#
_cell.length_a   1.000
_cell.length_b   1.000
_cell.length_c   1.000
_cell.angle_alpha   90.00
_cell.angle_beta   90.00
_cell.angle_gamma   90.00
#
_symmetry.space_group_name_H-M   'P 1'
#
loop_
_entity.id
_entity.type
_entity.pdbx_description
1 polymer ?
#
loop_
_entity_poly.entity_id
_entity_poly.type
_entity_poly.pdbx_seq_one_letter_code
_entity_poly.pdbx_strand_id
1 'polypeptide(L)' 'MMSKSVSSDENKLLMQWLKEQRKEKGHTMRTLSQIIGTPHSFIGKVENQERRLDIVEYIRYCKALEVDPIEGLKKVL' A
#
# COMPACT_ATOMS: atom_id res chain seq x y z
N MET A 1 -13.56 1.55 -19.89
CA MET A 1 -14.14 0.37 -19.19
C MET A 1 -13.39 0.19 -17.89
N MET A 2 -14.06 0.09 -16.74
CA MET A 2 -13.40 -0.29 -15.49
C MET A 2 -12.95 -1.75 -15.61
N SER A 3 -11.66 -1.97 -15.86
CA SER A 3 -11.12 -3.33 -16.00
C SER A 3 -11.06 -3.99 -14.61
N LYS A 4 -11.52 -5.24 -14.52
CA LYS A 4 -11.47 -6.06 -13.29
C LYS A 4 -10.04 -6.53 -12.95
N SER A 5 -9.01 -5.95 -13.57
CA SER A 5 -7.61 -6.35 -13.36
C SER A 5 -7.07 -5.74 -12.09
N VAL A 6 -6.34 -6.50 -11.27
CA VAL A 6 -5.60 -5.98 -10.10
C VAL A 6 -4.64 -4.84 -10.49
N SER A 7 -4.16 -4.84 -11.74
CA SER A 7 -3.25 -3.85 -12.32
C SER A 7 -4.02 -2.79 -13.11
N SER A 8 -4.70 -1.86 -12.42
CA SER A 8 -5.04 -0.57 -13.03
C SER A 8 -3.86 0.40 -12.83
N ASP A 9 -3.72 1.39 -13.72
CA ASP A 9 -2.64 2.38 -13.60
C ASP A 9 -2.74 3.15 -12.28
N GLU A 10 -3.97 3.39 -11.80
CA GLU A 10 -4.25 4.00 -10.50
C GLU A 10 -3.75 3.13 -9.34
N ASN A 11 -4.04 1.81 -9.35
CA ASN A 11 -3.55 0.91 -8.31
C ASN A 11 -2.02 0.86 -8.30
N LYS A 12 -1.39 0.87 -9.48
CA LYS A 12 0.07 0.92 -9.60
C LYS A 12 0.66 2.18 -8.96
N LEU A 13 0.08 3.35 -9.25
CA LEU A 13 0.51 4.62 -8.67
C LEU A 13 0.39 4.62 -7.14
N LEU A 14 -0.74 4.15 -6.61
CA LEU A 14 -0.98 4.11 -5.17
C LEU A 14 -0.02 3.13 -4.46
N MET A 15 0.18 1.93 -5.03
CA MET A 15 1.08 0.92 -4.43
C MET A 15 2.55 1.35 -4.52
N GLN A 16 2.94 2.04 -5.59
CA GLN A 16 4.27 2.62 -5.71
C GLN A 16 4.49 3.70 -4.64
N TRP A 17 3.52 4.60 -4.45
CA TRP A 17 3.59 5.62 -3.40
C TRP A 17 3.71 5.00 -2.00
N LEU A 18 2.90 3.98 -1.68
CA LEU A 18 3.01 3.29 -0.39
C LEU A 18 4.39 2.65 -0.17
N LYS A 19 4.97 2.07 -1.22
CA LYS A 19 6.32 1.48 -1.19
C LYS A 19 7.41 2.53 -0.97
N GLU A 20 7.26 3.71 -1.56
CA GLU A 20 8.14 4.86 -1.35
C GLU A 20 8.05 5.34 0.10
N GLN A 21 6.85 5.63 0.60
CA GLN A 21 6.65 6.04 2.00
C GLN A 21 7.22 5.01 2.99
N ARG A 22 7.04 3.70 2.74
CA ARG A 22 7.61 2.65 3.59
C ARG A 22 9.13 2.73 3.66
N LYS A 23 9.79 2.94 2.52
CA LYS A 23 11.25 3.06 2.46
C LYS A 23 11.74 4.33 3.14
N GLU A 24 11.06 5.46 2.94
CA GLU A 24 11.40 6.75 3.58
C GLU A 24 11.31 6.67 5.11
N LYS A 25 10.31 5.94 5.63
CA LYS A 25 10.16 5.66 7.06
C LYS A 25 11.12 4.59 7.59
N GLY A 26 12.00 4.05 6.74
CA GLY A 26 13.00 3.06 7.13
C GLY A 26 12.44 1.66 7.45
N HIS A 27 11.18 1.38 7.08
CA HIS A 27 10.58 0.09 7.35
C HIS A 27 10.94 -0.93 6.26
N THR A 28 11.34 -2.13 6.69
CA THR A 28 11.34 -3.32 5.83
C THR A 28 9.92 -3.84 5.69
N MET A 29 9.67 -4.72 4.71
CA MET A 29 8.37 -5.42 4.64
C MET A 29 8.07 -6.21 5.92
N ARG A 30 9.09 -6.76 6.58
CA ARG A 30 8.95 -7.53 7.82
C ARG A 30 8.59 -6.66 9.01
N THR A 31 9.25 -5.50 9.16
CA THR A 31 8.96 -4.60 10.27
C THR A 31 7.59 -3.96 10.11
N LEU A 32 7.21 -3.53 8.90
CA LEU A 32 5.86 -3.01 8.66
C LEU A 32 4.78 -4.07 8.91
N SER A 33 4.99 -5.31 8.46
CA SER A 33 3.99 -6.37 8.67
C SER A 33 3.79 -6.70 10.14
N GLN A 34 4.83 -6.57 10.97
CA GLN A 34 4.72 -6.72 12.43
C GLN A 34 3.86 -5.61 13.05
N ILE A 35 4.00 -4.36 12.58
CA ILE A 35 3.18 -3.22 13.05
C ILE A 35 1.71 -3.41 12.65
N ILE A 36 1.45 -3.85 11.42
CA ILE A 36 0.07 -4.04 10.92
C ILE A 36 -0.56 -5.33 11.47
N GLY A 37 0.24 -6.31 11.91
CA GLY A 37 -0.24 -7.62 12.36
C GLY A 37 -0.56 -8.57 11.21
N THR A 38 0.24 -8.55 10.14
CA THR A 38 0.05 -9.38 8.93
C THR A 38 1.32 -10.17 8.57
N PRO A 39 1.23 -11.20 7.71
CA PRO A 39 2.40 -11.86 7.16
C PRO A 39 3.24 -10.89 6.31
N HIS A 40 4.57 -10.96 6.35
CA HIS A 40 5.43 -10.10 5.52
C HIS A 40 5.15 -10.24 4.00
N SER A 41 4.70 -11.41 3.56
CA SER A 41 4.30 -11.66 2.16
C SER A 41 3.06 -10.87 1.74
N PHE A 42 2.20 -10.46 2.68
CA PHE A 42 1.10 -9.55 2.41
C PHE A 42 1.63 -8.22 1.86
N ILE A 43 2.63 -7.64 2.52
CA ILE A 43 3.24 -6.37 2.12
C ILE A 43 3.83 -6.48 0.70
N GLY A 44 4.59 -7.54 0.44
CA GLY A 44 5.17 -7.77 -0.89
C GLY A 44 4.11 -7.94 -1.98
N LYS A 45 3.06 -8.74 -1.73
CA LYS A 45 1.97 -8.95 -2.68
C LYS A 45 1.21 -7.66 -2.99
N VAL A 46 1.01 -6.82 -1.99
CA VAL A 46 0.36 -5.51 -2.13
C VAL A 46 1.21 -4.59 -2.98
N GLU A 47 2.48 -4.39 -2.60
CA GLU A 47 3.38 -3.47 -3.31
C GLU A 47 3.71 -3.91 -4.73
N ASN A 48 3.64 -5.22 -5.00
CA ASN A 48 3.83 -5.79 -6.34
C ASN A 48 2.52 -5.93 -7.13
N GLN A 49 1.39 -5.49 -6.57
CA GLN A 49 0.06 -5.59 -7.21
C GLN A 49 -0.39 -7.03 -7.51
N GLU A 50 0.08 -7.99 -6.73
CA GLU A 50 -0.43 -9.36 -6.73
C GLU A 50 -1.68 -9.50 -5.85
N ARG A 51 -1.90 -8.52 -4.95
CA ARG A 51 -3.07 -8.44 -4.07
C ARG A 51 -3.59 -7.01 -4.03
N ARG A 52 -4.90 -6.84 -4.29
CA ARG A 52 -5.57 -5.56 -4.03
C ARG A 52 -5.67 -5.31 -2.53
N LEU A 53 -5.57 -4.04 -2.18
CA LEU A 53 -5.69 -3.57 -0.82
C LEU A 53 -7.02 -2.82 -0.72
N ASP A 54 -7.91 -3.24 0.18
CA ASP A 54 -9.19 -2.55 0.35
C ASP A 54 -9.00 -1.22 1.11
N ILE A 55 -10.04 -0.38 1.17
CA ILE A 55 -9.90 0.96 1.77
C ILE A 55 -9.60 0.93 3.28
N VAL A 56 -10.07 -0.08 4.01
CA VAL A 56 -9.81 -0.22 5.45
C VAL A 56 -8.39 -0.70 5.69
N GLU A 57 -7.93 -1.67 4.90
CA GLU A 57 -6.54 -2.09 4.86
C GLU A 57 -5.62 -0.93 4.51
N TYR A 58 -6.04 -0.04 3.59
CA TYR A 58 -5.26 1.11 3.12
C TYR A 58 -5.03 2.09 4.25
N ILE A 59 -6.12 2.46 4.93
CA ILE A 59 -6.04 3.34 6.09
C ILE A 59 -5.15 2.73 7.19
N ARG A 60 -5.23 1.41 7.44
CA ARG A 60 -4.35 0.73 8.41
C ARG A 60 -2.88 0.78 7.98
N TYR A 61 -2.61 0.58 6.70
CA TYR A 61 -1.26 0.64 6.14
C TYR A 61 -0.66 2.05 6.29
N CYS A 62 -1.41 3.08 5.92
CA CYS A 62 -1.00 4.48 6.07
C CYS A 62 -0.77 4.85 7.55
N LYS A 63 -1.66 4.41 8.46
CA LYS A 63 -1.48 4.63 9.90
C LYS A 63 -0.21 3.97 10.43
N ALA A 64 0.09 2.75 10.01
CA ALA A 64 1.30 2.04 10.41
C ALA A 64 2.59 2.68 9.86
N LEU A 65 2.48 3.46 8.77
CA LEU A 65 3.57 4.27 8.22
C LEU A 65 3.61 5.70 8.75
N GLU A 66 2.63 6.10 9.58
CA GLU A 66 2.48 7.49 10.04
C GLU A 66 2.47 8.49 8.87
N VAL A 67 1.61 8.22 7.87
CA VAL A 67 1.36 9.09 6.71
C VAL A 67 -0.14 9.35 6.56
N ASP A 68 -0.50 10.49 5.96
CA ASP A 68 -1.91 10.83 5.70
C ASP A 68 -2.44 10.02 4.49
N PRO A 69 -3.50 9.20 4.67
CA PRO A 69 -4.13 8.48 3.56
C PRO A 69 -4.63 9.41 2.44
N ILE A 70 -4.95 10.66 2.74
CA ILE A 70 -5.44 11.59 1.72
C ILE A 70 -4.33 11.95 0.71
N GLU A 71 -3.06 11.98 1.13
CA GLU A 71 -1.93 12.25 0.24
C GLU A 71 -1.76 11.17 -0.83
N GLY A 72 -1.95 9.90 -0.45
CA GLY A 72 -1.90 8.79 -1.40
C GLY A 72 -3.12 8.77 -2.32
N LEU A 73 -4.33 9.06 -1.81
CA LEU A 73 -5.53 9.15 -2.66
C LEU A 73 -5.42 10.26 -3.72
N LYS A 74 -4.78 11.39 -3.40
CA LYS A 74 -4.50 12.46 -4.38
C LYS A 74 -3.59 12.02 -5.54
N LYS A 75 -2.91 10.88 -5.46
CA LYS A 75 -2.09 10.34 -6.56
C LYS A 75 -2.92 9.66 -7.65
N VAL A 76 -4.19 9.36 -7.35
CA VAL A 76 -5.08 8.57 -8.22
C VAL A 76 -6.41 9.27 -8.52
N LEU A 77 -6.58 10.49 -8.01
CA LEU A 77 -7.67 11.41 -8.34
C LEU A 77 -7.24 12.35 -9.47
#